data_AF-A0A934GG94-F1
#
_entry.id   AF-A0A934GG94-F1
#
_cell.length_a   1.000
_cell.length_b   1.000
_cell.length_c   1.000
_cell.angle_alpha   90.00
_cell.angle_beta   90.00
_cell.angle_gamma   90.00
#
_symmetry.space_group_name_H-M   'P 1'
#
loop_
_entity.id
_entity.type
_entity.pdbx_description
1 polymer ?
#
loop_
_entity_poly.entity_id
_entity_poly.type
_entity_poly.pdbx_seq_one_letter_code
_entity_poly.pdbx_strand_id
1 'polypeptide(L)' 'AIAMNLNFDYHNTWKANVGYTTFFGGGNLNMMRDRDVLSASVSYIF' A
#
# COMPACT_ATOMS: atom_id res chain seq x y z
N ALA A 1 -1.23 -12.43 -5.22
CA ALA A 1 -0.80 -11.15 -4.63
C ALA A 1 -1.41 -11.02 -3.24
N ILE A 2 -0.68 -10.41 -2.31
CA ILE A 2 -1.15 -10.08 -0.95
C ILE A 2 -0.98 -8.58 -0.78
N ALA A 3 -1.99 -7.92 -0.22
CA ALA A 3 -1.95 -6.52 0.14
C ALA A 3 -2.24 -6.34 1.63
N MET A 4 -1.48 -5.47 2.28
CA MET A 4 -1.68 -5.04 3.66
C MET A 4 -1.73 -3.52 3.69
N ASN A 5 -2.63 -2.98 4.51
CA ASN A 5 -2.79 -1.54 4.67
C ASN A 5 -2.97 -1.19 6.14
N LEU A 6 -2.24 -0.18 6.59
CA LEU A 6 -2.39 0.42 7.91
C LEU A 6 -2.95 1.83 7.73
N ASN A 7 -4.02 2.12 8.46
CA ASN A 7 -4.65 3.43 8.50
C ASN A 7 -4.56 3.97 9.93
N PHE A 8 -4.08 5.20 10.05
CA PHE A 8 -4.00 5.94 11.29
C PHE A 8 -4.81 7.22 11.14
N ASP A 9 -5.76 7.42 12.05
CA ASP A 9 -6.56 8.63 12.16
C ASP A 9 -6.32 9.24 13.54
N TYR A 10 -5.93 10.50 13.58
CA TYR A 10 -5.81 11.28 14.80
C TYR A 10 -6.70 12.52 14.72
N HIS A 11 -7.74 12.50 15.56
CA HIS A 11 -8.70 13.58 15.74
C HIS A 11 -9.39 14.03 14.44
N ASN A 12 -9.52 13.17 13.42
CA ASN A 12 -9.95 13.53 12.05
C ASN A 12 -9.12 14.63 11.36
N THR A 13 -8.16 15.25 12.05
CA THR A 13 -7.29 16.32 11.56
C THR A 13 -6.09 15.74 10.81
N TRP A 14 -5.56 14.63 11.32
CA TRP A 14 -4.39 13.96 10.75
C TRP A 14 -4.79 12.56 10.33
N LYS A 15 -4.64 12.26 9.04
CA LYS A 15 -4.82 10.92 8.49
C LYS A 15 -3.51 10.47 7.87
N ALA A 16 -3.02 9.31 8.27
CA ALA A 16 -1.87 8.67 7.66
C ALA A 16 -2.26 7.28 7.16
N ASN A 17 -1.73 6.90 6.01
CA ASN A 17 -1.97 5.62 5.40
C ASN A 17 -0.68 5.04 4.86
N VAL A 18 -0.43 3.77 5.14
CA VAL A 18 0.70 3.02 4.58
C VAL A 18 0.17 1.72 4.01
N GLY A 19 0.45 1.47 2.73
CA GLY A 19 0.07 0.26 2.02
C GLY A 19 1.30 -0.47 1.50
N TYR A 20 1.27 -1.79 1.59
CA TYR A 20 2.25 -2.66 0.96
C TYR A 20 1.53 -3.77 0.19
N THR A 21 1.88 -3.95 -1.07
CA THR A 21 1.35 -5.01 -1.92
C THR A 21 2.48 -5.79 -2.55
N THR A 22 2.45 -7.11 -2.38
CA THR A 22 3.39 -8.03 -3.02
C THR A 22 2.68 -8.91 -4.03
N PHE A 23 3.29 -9.06 -5.20
CA PHE A 23 2.75 -9.85 -6.31
C PHE A 23 3.57 -11.13 -6.49
N PHE A 24 2.98 -12.27 -6.13
CA PHE A 24 3.55 -13.60 -6.33
C PHE A 24 2.65 -14.44 -7.28
N GLY A 25 3.28 -15.30 -8.07
CA GLY A 25 2.65 -16.16 -9.08
C GLY A 25 2.64 -15.58 -10.50
N GLY A 26 2.46 -16.44 -11.52
CA GLY A 26 2.26 -16.03 -12.93
C GLY A 26 3.28 -16.56 -13.97
N GLY A 27 4.22 -17.43 -13.59
CA GLY A 27 5.12 -18.08 -14.54
C GLY A 27 5.98 -17.10 -15.37
N ASN A 28 6.48 -17.53 -16.53
CA ASN A 28 7.34 -16.73 -17.41
C ASN A 28 6.58 -15.68 -18.27
N LEU A 29 5.25 -15.63 -18.17
CA LEU A 29 4.41 -14.71 -18.95
C LEU A 29 3.97 -13.48 -18.14
N ASN A 30 4.22 -13.46 -16.83
CA ASN A 30 3.86 -12.32 -16.00
C ASN A 30 5.04 -11.36 -15.84
N MET A 31 5.03 -10.26 -16.61
CA MET A 31 6.02 -9.18 -16.51
C MET A 31 5.94 -8.40 -15.18
N MET A 32 4.92 -8.65 -14.35
CA MET A 32 4.80 -8.08 -12.99
C MET A 32 5.28 -9.02 -11.89
N ARG A 33 5.89 -10.15 -12.24
CA ARG A 33 6.48 -11.09 -11.26
C ARG A 33 7.47 -10.35 -10.36
N ASP A 34 7.34 -10.54 -9.05
CA ASP A 34 8.22 -10.02 -7.99
C ASP A 34 8.23 -8.50 -7.84
N ARG A 35 7.18 -7.80 -8.31
CA ARG A 35 7.04 -6.38 -8.01
C ARG A 35 6.40 -6.21 -6.64
N ASP A 36 7.11 -5.51 -5.77
CA ASP A 36 6.55 -5.00 -4.53
C ASP A 36 6.21 -3.52 -4.71
N VAL A 37 5.03 -3.13 -4.22
CA VAL A 37 4.56 -1.75 -4.26
C VAL A 37 4.34 -1.27 -2.84
N LEU A 38 5.12 -0.26 -2.44
CA LEU A 38 4.94 0.47 -1.20
C LEU A 38 4.24 1.80 -1.50
N SER A 39 3.20 2.12 -0.74
CA SER A 39 2.52 3.42 -0.77
C SER A 39 2.46 4.01 0.63
N ALA A 40 2.67 5.32 0.71
CA ALA A 40 2.50 6.09 1.93
C ALA A 40 1.79 7.40 1.60
N SER A 41 0.84 7.79 2.42
CA SER A 41 0.08 9.02 2.30
C SER A 41 -0.14 9.64 3.66
N VAL A 42 -0.02 10.96 3.73
CA VAL A 42 -0.39 11.76 4.90
C VAL A 42 -1.29 12.88 4.43
N SER A 43 -2.38 13.11 5.14
CA SER A 43 -3.35 14.17 4.90
C SER A 43 -3.57 14.93 6.19
N TYR A 44 -3.54 16.26 6.09
CA TYR A 44 -3.86 17.18 7.15
C TYR A 44 -5.06 18.03 6.72
N ILE A 45 -6.06 18.13 7.57
CA ILE A 45 -7.30 18.88 7.32
C ILE A 45 -7.38 19.99 8.39
N PHE A 46 -7.56 21.23 7.92
CA PHE A 46 -7.73 22.43 8.75
C PHE A 46 -9.19 22.84 8.86
#